data_AF-A0A7Y0L4M1-F1
#
_entry.id   AF-A0A7Y0L4M1-F1
#
_cell.length_a   1.000
_cell.length_b   1.000
_cell.length_c   1.000
_cell.angle_alpha   90.00
_cell.angle_beta   90.00
_cell.angle_gamma   90.00
#
_symmetry.space_group_name_H-M   'P 1'
#
loop_
_entity.id
_entity.type
_entity.pdbx_description
1 polymer ?
#
loop_
_entity_poly.entity_id
_entity_poly.type
_entity_poly.pdbx_seq_one_letter_code
_entity_poly.pdbx_strand_id
1 'polypeptide(L)' 'MQVGQEAPAFELKATNGRTFSSRDQVQAGPLVVAFYPLAFTGG' A
#
# COMPACT_ATOMS: atom_id res chain seq x y z
N MET A 1 3.11 10.69 -10.00
CA MET A 1 3.71 10.65 -8.66
C MET A 1 5.13 11.12 -8.78
N GLN A 2 5.49 12.22 -8.13
CA GLN A 2 6.85 12.76 -8.10
C GLN A 2 7.36 12.83 -6.66
N VAL A 3 8.68 12.80 -6.48
CA VAL A 3 9.30 12.92 -5.15
C VAL A 3 8.89 14.24 -4.49
N GLY A 4 8.51 14.19 -3.21
CA GLY A 4 8.05 15.35 -2.45
C GLY A 4 6.55 15.65 -2.57
N GLN A 5 5.81 14.95 -3.45
CA GLN A 5 4.35 15.01 -3.47
C GLN A 5 3.76 14.09 -2.38
N GLU A 6 2.69 14.55 -1.75
CA GLU A 6 1.91 13.71 -0.85
C GLU A 6 1.37 12.49 -1.60
N ALA A 7 1.56 11.30 -1.03
CA ALA A 7 1.04 10.07 -1.62
C ALA A 7 -0.49 10.01 -1.47
N PRO A 8 -1.23 9.52 -2.49
CA PRO A 8 -2.68 9.41 -2.41
C PRO A 8 -3.06 8.39 -1.35
N ALA A 9 -4.14 8.71 -0.62
CA ALA A 9 -4.76 7.78 0.30
C ALA A 9 -5.43 6.64 -0.47
N PHE A 10 -5.31 5.41 0.04
CA PHE A 10 -5.98 4.24 -0.52
C PHE A 10 -6.46 3.30 0.57
N GLU A 11 -7.51 2.55 0.26
CA GLU A 11 -8.04 1.48 1.08
C GLU A 11 -8.00 0.15 0.32
N LEU A 12 -7.55 -0.91 1.00
CA LEU A 12 -7.46 -2.24 0.41
C LEU A 12 -8.07 -3.27 1.35
N LYS A 13 -8.76 -4.27 0.78
CA LYS A 13 -9.13 -5.46 1.54
C LYS A 13 -7.89 -6.33 1.73
N ALA A 14 -7.48 -6.51 2.98
CA ALA A 14 -6.42 -7.42 3.33
C ALA A 14 -6.93 -8.87 3.37
N THR A 15 -6.01 -9.82 3.23
CA THR A 15 -6.31 -11.26 3.25
C THR A 15 -6.87 -11.76 4.59
N ASN A 16 -6.66 -11.01 5.67
CA ASN A 16 -7.19 -11.29 6.99
C ASN A 16 -8.62 -10.76 7.22
N GLY A 17 -9.30 -10.29 6.15
CA GLY A 17 -10.66 -9.77 6.22
C GLY A 17 -10.76 -8.34 6.76
N ARG A 18 -9.65 -7.69 7.10
CA ARG A 18 -9.63 -6.28 7.53
C ARG A 18 -9.47 -5.35 6.34
N THR A 19 -9.92 -4.11 6.51
CA THR A 19 -9.56 -3.01 5.59
C THR A 19 -8.23 -2.41 6.04
N PHE A 20 -7.29 -2.32 5.12
CA PHE A 20 -6.05 -1.56 5.27
C PHE A 20 -6.28 -0.13 4.78
N SER A 21 -5.90 0.87 5.58
CA SER A 21 -5.93 2.30 5.25
C SER A 21 -4.50 2.84 5.18
N SER A 22 -4.10 3.41 4.05
CA SER A 22 -2.75 3.97 3.91
C SER A 22 -2.54 5.22 4.77
N ARG A 23 -3.60 5.99 5.06
CA ARG A 23 -3.53 7.16 5.95
C ARG A 23 -3.16 6.78 7.37
N ASP A 24 -3.82 5.76 7.91
CA ASP A 24 -3.56 5.30 9.28
C ASP A 24 -2.15 4.71 9.38
N GLN A 25 -1.73 3.98 8.35
CA GLN A 25 -0.42 3.33 8.34
C GLN A 25 0.74 4.33 8.26
N VAL A 26 0.60 5.40 7.47
CA VAL A 26 1.63 6.46 7.36
C VAL A 26 1.77 7.23 8.69
N GLN A 27 0.69 7.37 9.47
CA GLN A 27 0.77 7.97 10.81
C GLN A 27 1.52 7.09 11.81
N ALA A 28 1.48 5.77 11.63
CA ALA A 28 2.20 4.82 12.48
C ALA A 28 3.71 4.73 12.13
N GLY A 29 4.11 5.09 10.91
CA GLY A 29 5.50 5.10 10.47
C GLY A 29 5.67 5.06 8.95
N PRO A 30 6.92 4.95 8.46
CA PRO A 30 7.20 4.89 7.02
C PRO A 30 6.51 3.72 6.34
N LEU A 31 5.86 3.98 5.20
CA LEU A 31 5.17 2.98 4.39
C LEU A 31 5.86 2.82 3.03
N VAL A 32 6.28 1.60 2.69
CA VAL A 32 6.81 1.25 1.37
C VAL A 32 5.75 0.44 0.61
N VAL A 33 5.45 0.83 -0.62
CA VAL A 33 4.46 0.18 -1.48
C VAL A 33 5.15 -0.42 -2.70
N ALA A 34 4.84 -1.68 -3.00
CA ALA A 34 5.36 -2.39 -4.17
C ALA A 34 4.20 -3.03 -4.96
N PHE A 35 4.35 -3.06 -6.28
CA PHE A 35 3.39 -3.66 -7.20
C PHE A 35 4.05 -4.83 -7.92
N TYR A 36 3.30 -5.91 -8.13
CA TYR A 36 3.72 -7.07 -8.92
C TYR A 36 2.61 -7.45 -9.90
N PRO A 37 2.93 -8.04 -11.07
CA PRO A 37 1.94 -8.24 -12.15
C PRO A 37 0.83 -9.21 -11.77
N LEU A 38 1.22 -10.37 -11.22
CA LEU A 38 0.33 -11.48 -10.89
C LEU A 38 0.91 -12.26 -9.71
N ALA A 39 0.02 -12.73 -8.84
CA ALA A 39 0.40 -13.63 -7.75
C ALA A 39 0.96 -14.96 -8.30
N PHE A 40 1.90 -15.56 -7.57
CA PHE A 40 2.47 -16.89 -7.85
C PHE A 40 3.14 -17.03 -9.23
N THR A 41 3.73 -15.95 -9.76
CA THR A 41 4.55 -16.01 -10.98
C THR A 41 6.04 -16.13 -10.63
N GLY A 42 6.76 -16.99 -11.36
CA GLY A 42 8.22 -17.09 -11.28
C GLY A 42 8.87 -15.98 -12.12
N GLY A 43 9.92 -15.36 -11.58
CA GLY A 43 10.72 -14.34 -12.26
C GLY A 43 11.70 -14.90 -13.26
#